data_AF-A0A084W196-F1
#
_entry.id   AF-A0A084W196-F1
#
_cell.length_a   1.000
_cell.length_b   1.000
_cell.length_c   1.000
_cell.angle_alpha   90.00
_cell.angle_beta   90.00
_cell.angle_gamma   90.00
#
_symmetry.space_group_name_H-M   'P 1'
#
loop_
_entity.id
_entity.type
_entity.pdbx_description
1 polymer ?
#
loop_
_entity_poly.entity_id
_entity_poly.type
_entity_poly.pdbx_seq_one_letter_code
_entity_poly.pdbx_strand_id
1 'polypeptide(L)'
;MIQFFFALGGMVFGLSCLNHFESNTPFRGLYFVEKLVRRLIRILPVYGFVIFYHATWYKRVKRGPLEFKFYDYCSEHWWTNVLFINNYVLPTKPCLQYGWYLGADLHLFLISSLLLMLVWRFPRTKQTVAAIMAFVALAVPAFVIYTNSTAATMTFDMRHALAELRTYEHFIKYYLPSHTNVSGYFFGVIAAMTYKGVVAGEYQHRVQTVLQRAFATCTIALVGLNAFTMVLPSLDSNPNWSIFLAVYGSLLKGSWGLSYGVLFLVLGLKRKSLLVDFLSHPLMHCLAKLSYCIYIAQYSVIYGVYTNFPIPLMYGTFNLPLFYSRSSALFCFTWL
;
A
#
# COMPACT_ATOMS: atom_id res chain seq x y z
N MET A 1 -1.20 3.17 -6.82
CA MET A 1 -0.73 1.76 -6.87
C MET A 1 -0.70 1.08 -5.49
N ILE A 2 0.06 1.54 -4.49
CA ILE A 2 0.21 0.82 -3.20
C ILE A 2 -1.10 0.64 -2.41
N GLN A 3 -2.04 1.58 -2.58
CA GLN A 3 -3.39 1.48 -2.00
C GLN A 3 -4.13 0.20 -2.42
N PHE A 4 -3.83 -0.36 -3.59
CA PHE A 4 -4.37 -1.64 -4.04
C PHE A 4 -4.00 -2.77 -3.08
N PHE A 5 -2.72 -2.89 -2.74
CA PHE A 5 -2.23 -3.93 -1.85
C PHE A 5 -2.76 -3.76 -0.42
N PHE A 6 -2.88 -2.52 0.07
CA PHE A 6 -3.52 -2.27 1.36
C PHE A 6 -5.00 -2.66 1.37
N ALA A 7 -5.76 -2.30 0.32
CA ALA A 7 -7.16 -2.68 0.20
C ALA A 7 -7.33 -4.20 0.10
N LEU A 8 -6.48 -4.88 -0.67
CA LEU A 8 -6.49 -6.34 -0.79
C LEU A 8 -6.17 -7.02 0.55
N GLY A 9 -5.11 -6.56 1.22
CA GLY A 9 -4.69 -7.05 2.53
C GLY A 9 -5.80 -6.88 3.58
N GLY A 10 -6.40 -5.69 3.63
CA GLY A 10 -7.53 -5.39 4.53
C GLY A 10 -8.75 -6.26 4.25
N MET A 11 -9.10 -6.49 2.99
CA MET A 11 -10.25 -7.33 2.62
C MET A 11 -10.02 -8.80 2.96
N VAL A 12 -8.89 -9.38 2.57
CA VAL A 12 -8.57 -10.80 2.85
C VAL A 12 -8.49 -11.04 4.35
N PHE A 13 -7.85 -10.13 5.09
CA PHE A 13 -7.77 -10.21 6.55
C PHE A 13 -9.16 -10.12 7.19
N GLY A 14 -9.96 -9.12 6.80
CA GLY A 14 -11.32 -8.92 7.28
C GLY A 14 -12.21 -10.13 7.04
N LEU A 15 -12.20 -10.70 5.83
CA LEU A 15 -12.98 -11.89 5.49
C LEU A 15 -12.57 -13.10 6.34
N SER A 16 -11.27 -13.32 6.50
CA SER A 16 -10.76 -14.43 7.30
C SER A 16 -11.13 -14.29 8.79
N CYS A 17 -11.17 -13.08 9.33
CA CYS A 17 -11.65 -12.84 10.69
C CYS A 17 -13.17 -13.02 10.81
N LEU A 18 -13.96 -12.44 9.91
CA LEU A 18 -15.42 -12.57 9.93
C LEU A 18 -15.88 -14.03 9.76
N ASN A 19 -15.24 -14.80 8.88
CA ASN A 19 -15.45 -16.25 8.75
C ASN A 19 -15.21 -17.00 10.06
N HIS A 20 -14.18 -16.60 10.81
CA HIS A 20 -13.85 -17.23 12.08
C HIS A 20 -14.83 -16.86 13.19
N PHE A 21 -15.36 -15.64 13.19
CA PHE A 21 -16.37 -15.21 14.17
C PHE A 21 -17.70 -15.96 13.99
N GLU A 22 -18.05 -16.33 12.76
CA GLU A 22 -19.23 -17.14 12.45
C GLU A 22 -19.07 -18.60 12.90
N SER A 23 -17.86 -19.17 12.78
CA SER A 23 -17.60 -20.56 13.15
C SER A 23 -17.23 -20.78 14.62
N ASN A 24 -16.70 -19.76 15.30
CA ASN A 24 -16.30 -19.84 16.71
C ASN A 24 -17.00 -18.76 17.54
N THR A 25 -17.97 -19.20 18.35
CA THR A 25 -18.79 -18.34 19.20
C THR A 25 -18.07 -17.77 20.44
N PRO A 26 -17.14 -18.46 21.14
CA PRO A 26 -16.46 -17.85 22.28
C PRO A 26 -15.33 -16.94 21.80
N PHE A 27 -15.32 -15.71 22.33
CA PHE A 27 -14.24 -14.76 22.12
C PHE A 27 -12.89 -15.31 22.62
N ARG A 28 -11.89 -15.32 21.74
CA ARG A 28 -10.52 -15.74 22.05
C ARG A 28 -9.51 -14.77 21.45
N GLY A 29 -9.03 -13.81 22.24
CA GLY A 29 -8.01 -12.84 21.80
C GLY A 29 -6.72 -13.48 21.26
N LEU A 30 -6.39 -14.69 21.72
CA LEU A 30 -5.25 -15.48 21.27
C LEU A 30 -5.26 -15.74 19.74
N TYR A 31 -6.43 -15.79 19.11
CA TYR A 31 -6.57 -15.95 17.66
C TYR A 31 -5.81 -14.86 16.87
N PHE A 32 -5.83 -13.62 17.34
CA PHE A 32 -5.12 -12.52 16.68
C PHE A 32 -3.61 -12.62 16.88
N VAL A 33 -3.16 -13.11 18.05
CA VAL A 33 -1.74 -13.38 18.32
C VAL A 33 -1.23 -14.50 17.41
N GLU A 34 -1.99 -15.60 17.27
CA GLU A 34 -1.64 -16.68 16.35
C GLU A 34 -1.55 -16.20 14.90
N LYS A 35 -2.49 -15.35 14.46
CA LYS A 35 -2.43 -14.75 13.13
C LYS A 35 -1.22 -13.85 12.95
N LEU A 36 -0.88 -13.04 13.94
CA LEU A 36 0.30 -12.19 13.92
C LEU A 36 1.57 -13.05 13.79
N VAL A 37 1.71 -14.09 14.62
CA VAL A 37 2.86 -15.00 14.59
C VAL A 37 2.97 -15.71 13.24
N ARG A 38 1.87 -16.26 12.70
CA ARG A 38 1.86 -16.88 11.36
C ARG A 38 2.26 -15.90 10.26
N ARG A 39 1.84 -14.64 10.38
CA ARG A 39 2.22 -13.58 9.44
C ARG A 39 3.73 -13.27 9.53
N LEU A 40 4.27 -13.16 10.74
CA LEU A 40 5.69 -12.90 10.96
C LEU A 40 6.56 -14.06 10.47
N ILE A 41 6.19 -15.32 10.75
CA ILE A 41 6.91 -16.50 10.26
C ILE A 41 6.98 -16.54 8.72
N ARG A 42 5.96 -16.03 8.04
CA ARG A 42 5.94 -15.96 6.57
C ARG A 42 6.84 -14.84 6.01
N ILE A 43 6.86 -13.68 6.66
CA ILE A 43 7.50 -12.44 6.14
C ILE A 43 8.97 -12.37 6.59
N LEU A 44 9.22 -12.59 7.88
CA LEU A 44 10.51 -12.32 8.50
C LEU A 44 11.70 -13.09 7.92
N PRO A 45 11.60 -14.36 7.45
CA PRO A 45 12.76 -15.08 6.93
C PRO A 45 13.37 -14.42 5.68
N VAL A 46 12.54 -14.11 4.68
CA VAL A 46 13.01 -13.46 3.44
C VAL A 46 13.44 -12.03 3.72
N TYR A 47 12.66 -11.30 4.52
CA TYR A 47 12.98 -9.92 4.86
C TYR A 47 14.28 -9.80 5.66
N GLY A 48 14.48 -10.68 6.64
CA GLY A 48 15.69 -10.78 7.44
C GLY A 48 16.92 -11.14 6.59
N PHE A 49 16.77 -12.05 5.62
CA PHE A 49 17.84 -12.36 4.68
C PHE A 49 18.27 -11.14 3.86
N VAL A 50 17.31 -10.35 3.34
CA VAL A 50 17.64 -9.14 2.58
C VAL A 50 18.25 -8.05 3.47
N ILE A 51 17.76 -7.88 4.70
CA ILE A 51 18.39 -6.97 5.68
C ILE A 51 19.83 -7.40 5.97
N PHE A 52 20.06 -8.70 6.19
CA PHE A 52 21.39 -9.26 6.42
C PHE A 52 22.33 -9.03 5.22
N TYR A 53 21.83 -9.27 4.00
CA TYR A 53 22.57 -9.01 2.77
C TYR A 53 22.98 -7.54 2.66
N HIS A 54 22.06 -6.60 2.91
CA HIS A 54 22.35 -5.17 2.88
C HIS A 54 23.31 -4.73 4.00
N ALA A 55 23.16 -5.27 5.21
CA ALA A 55 24.02 -4.93 6.34
C ALA A 55 25.48 -5.40 6.16
N THR A 56 25.71 -6.49 5.40
CA THR A 56 27.03 -7.14 5.30
C THR A 56 27.64 -7.10 3.90
N TRP A 57 26.99 -7.73 2.92
CA TRP A 57 27.57 -8.02 1.61
C TRP A 57 27.42 -6.85 0.63
N TYR A 58 26.29 -6.16 0.67
CA TYR A 58 25.98 -5.05 -0.23
C TYR A 58 27.06 -3.95 -0.19
N LYS A 59 27.62 -3.67 0.99
CA LYS A 59 28.72 -2.71 1.14
C LYS A 59 29.99 -3.07 0.36
N ARG A 60 30.21 -4.36 0.08
CA ARG A 60 31.39 -4.89 -0.62
C ARG A 60 31.18 -4.99 -2.13
N VAL A 61 29.94 -4.84 -2.61
CA VAL A 61 29.65 -4.77 -4.04
C VAL A 61 30.33 -3.51 -4.60
N LYS A 62 30.89 -3.59 -5.81
CA LYS A 62 31.57 -2.46 -6.45
C LYS A 62 30.65 -1.25 -6.51
N ARG A 63 31.24 -0.09 -6.25
CA ARG A 63 30.55 1.19 -6.14
C ARG A 63 31.00 2.10 -7.28
N GLY A 64 30.08 2.45 -8.16
CA GLY A 64 30.28 3.38 -9.26
C GLY A 64 29.93 4.83 -8.87
N PRO A 65 30.02 5.77 -9.81
CA PRO A 65 29.83 7.20 -9.57
C PRO A 65 28.45 7.58 -9.00
N LEU A 66 27.44 6.70 -9.10
CA LEU A 66 26.09 6.93 -8.58
C LEU A 66 25.85 6.36 -7.17
N GLU A 67 26.88 5.81 -6.51
CA GLU A 67 26.76 5.20 -5.19
C GLU A 67 26.09 6.12 -4.15
N PHE A 68 26.48 7.40 -4.13
CA PHE A 68 26.01 8.36 -3.13
C PHE A 68 24.48 8.55 -3.10
N LYS A 69 23.76 8.13 -4.15
CA LYS A 69 22.29 8.19 -4.26
C LYS A 69 21.56 6.96 -3.72
N PHE A 70 22.29 5.86 -3.51
CA PHE A 70 21.74 4.57 -3.12
C PHE A 70 22.42 4.04 -1.86
N TYR A 71 22.91 4.96 -1.03
CA TYR A 71 23.55 4.62 0.23
C TYR A 71 22.51 4.18 1.25
N ASP A 72 22.65 2.97 1.79
CA ASP A 72 21.80 2.47 2.88
C ASP A 72 22.50 2.57 4.24
N TYR A 73 21.70 2.67 5.31
CA TYR A 73 22.21 2.70 6.69
C TYR A 73 22.00 1.35 7.39
N CYS A 74 22.00 0.24 6.64
CA CYS A 74 21.61 -1.06 7.17
C CYS A 74 22.55 -1.60 8.25
N SER A 75 23.84 -1.24 8.26
CA SER A 75 24.75 -1.71 9.33
C SER A 75 24.39 -1.18 10.71
N GLU A 76 23.82 0.02 10.80
CA GLU A 76 23.54 0.70 12.07
C GLU A 76 22.05 0.64 12.43
N HIS A 77 21.17 0.59 11.42
CA HIS A 77 19.73 0.78 11.60
C HIS A 77 18.88 -0.42 11.13
N TRP A 78 19.49 -1.60 10.89
CA TRP A 78 18.78 -2.83 10.51
C TRP A 78 17.61 -3.18 11.44
N TRP A 79 17.77 -2.93 12.74
CA TRP A 79 16.80 -3.27 13.78
C TRP A 79 15.46 -2.53 13.60
N THR A 80 15.47 -1.33 13.01
CA THR A 80 14.24 -0.55 12.77
C THR A 80 13.31 -1.25 11.78
N ASN A 81 13.89 -1.88 10.75
CA ASN A 81 13.17 -2.67 9.76
C ASN A 81 12.71 -4.02 10.34
N VAL A 82 13.53 -4.70 11.15
CA VAL A 82 13.14 -5.97 11.83
C VAL A 82 11.95 -5.76 12.77
N LEU A 83 11.93 -4.63 13.49
CA LEU A 83 10.82 -4.25 14.37
C LEU A 83 9.66 -3.58 13.63
N PHE A 84 9.74 -3.37 12.31
CA PHE A 84 8.72 -2.73 11.48
C PHE A 84 8.38 -1.26 11.84
N ILE A 85 9.24 -0.59 12.60
CA ILE A 85 9.06 0.81 13.06
C ILE A 85 9.81 1.84 12.20
N ASN A 86 10.41 1.40 11.09
CA ASN A 86 11.19 2.21 10.16
C ASN A 86 10.41 3.36 9.49
N ASN A 87 9.08 3.37 9.60
CA ASN A 87 8.24 4.46 9.09
C ASN A 87 8.24 5.69 10.01
N TYR A 88 8.65 5.52 11.27
CA TYR A 88 8.61 6.56 12.31
C TYR A 88 9.98 6.83 12.90
N VAL A 89 10.83 5.79 13.02
CA VAL A 89 12.19 5.91 13.55
C VAL A 89 13.19 6.10 12.41
N LEU A 90 13.98 7.18 12.48
CA LEU A 90 15.04 7.50 11.54
C LEU A 90 14.62 7.45 10.05
N PRO A 91 13.50 8.09 9.65
CA PRO A 91 12.98 8.00 8.28
C PRO A 91 13.92 8.59 7.21
N THR A 92 14.84 9.47 7.61
CA THR A 92 15.88 10.07 6.75
C THR A 92 17.11 9.16 6.57
N LYS A 93 17.30 8.18 7.46
CA LYS A 93 18.41 7.22 7.45
C LYS A 93 17.89 5.77 7.55
N PRO A 94 17.04 5.31 6.62
CA PRO A 94 16.50 3.96 6.68
C PRO A 94 17.56 2.90 6.36
N CYS A 95 17.36 1.68 6.86
CA CYS A 95 18.07 0.51 6.34
C CYS A 95 17.51 0.18 4.94
N LEU A 96 16.32 -0.43 4.86
CA LEU A 96 15.67 -0.68 3.57
C LEU A 96 14.59 0.37 3.34
N GLN A 97 14.88 1.34 2.46
CA GLN A 97 13.95 2.43 2.18
C GLN A 97 12.60 1.91 1.67
N TYR A 98 12.59 0.92 0.78
CA TYR A 98 11.39 0.29 0.23
C TYR A 98 10.65 -0.61 1.24
N GLY A 99 11.28 -0.96 2.37
CA GLY A 99 10.67 -1.78 3.43
C GLY A 99 9.54 -1.07 4.20
N TRP A 100 9.33 0.23 3.99
CA TRP A 100 8.30 1.01 4.67
C TRP A 100 6.86 0.49 4.47
N TYR A 101 6.60 -0.11 3.30
CA TYR A 101 5.29 -0.70 3.01
C TYR A 101 4.98 -1.85 3.97
N LEU A 102 5.98 -2.68 4.26
CA LEU A 102 5.84 -3.81 5.19
C LEU A 102 5.59 -3.32 6.62
N GLY A 103 6.29 -2.26 7.03
CA GLY A 103 6.03 -1.58 8.31
C GLY A 103 4.60 -1.08 8.40
N ALA A 104 4.14 -0.36 7.37
CA ALA A 104 2.77 0.15 7.30
C ALA A 104 1.72 -0.96 7.30
N ASP A 105 1.92 -2.03 6.54
CA ASP A 105 1.02 -3.17 6.46
C ASP A 105 0.91 -3.91 7.81
N LEU A 106 1.99 -4.01 8.59
CA LEU A 106 1.93 -4.57 9.93
C LEU A 106 1.16 -3.66 10.90
N HIS A 107 1.43 -2.36 10.90
CA HIS A 107 0.72 -1.40 11.76
C HIS A 107 -0.79 -1.39 11.48
N LEU A 108 -1.17 -1.35 10.21
CA LEU A 108 -2.58 -1.37 9.80
C LEU A 108 -3.26 -2.69 10.15
N PHE A 109 -2.56 -3.81 10.02
CA PHE A 109 -3.04 -5.11 10.48
C PHE A 109 -3.29 -5.13 12.00
N LEU A 110 -2.39 -4.58 12.80
CA LEU A 110 -2.56 -4.50 14.26
C LEU A 110 -3.77 -3.63 14.64
N ILE A 111 -3.89 -2.45 14.04
CA ILE A 111 -5.03 -1.54 14.27
C ILE A 111 -6.34 -2.22 13.88
N SER A 112 -6.41 -2.81 12.68
CA SER A 112 -7.62 -3.53 12.25
C SER A 112 -7.91 -4.78 13.06
N SER A 113 -6.89 -5.45 13.61
CA SER A 113 -7.07 -6.57 14.53
C SER A 113 -7.81 -6.12 15.78
N LEU A 114 -7.41 -4.99 16.38
CA LEU A 114 -8.09 -4.41 17.55
C LEU A 114 -9.55 -4.01 17.22
N LEU A 115 -9.77 -3.37 16.08
CA LEU A 115 -11.12 -2.98 15.65
C LEU A 115 -12.01 -4.20 15.40
N LEU A 116 -11.51 -5.24 14.73
CA LEU A 116 -12.26 -6.47 14.50
C LEU A 116 -12.46 -7.29 15.78
N MET A 117 -11.52 -7.22 16.73
CA MET A 117 -11.68 -7.80 18.07
C MET A 117 -12.86 -7.14 18.81
N LEU A 118 -13.01 -5.82 18.70
CA LEU A 118 -14.16 -5.10 19.25
C LEU A 118 -15.47 -5.55 18.60
N VAL A 119 -15.49 -5.71 17.27
CA VAL A 119 -16.65 -6.21 16.54
C VAL A 119 -17.01 -7.65 16.94
N TRP A 120 -16.02 -8.51 17.19
CA TRP A 120 -16.28 -9.88 17.64
C TRP A 120 -16.86 -9.91 19.05
N ARG A 121 -16.31 -9.10 19.97
CA ARG A 121 -16.81 -9.02 21.35
C ARG A 121 -18.20 -8.40 21.42
N PHE A 122 -18.48 -7.40 20.59
CA PHE A 122 -19.74 -6.67 20.55
C PHE A 122 -20.28 -6.56 19.12
N PRO A 123 -20.98 -7.57 18.60
CA PRO A 123 -21.48 -7.58 17.21
C PRO A 123 -22.34 -6.38 16.82
N ARG A 124 -23.03 -5.76 17.81
CA ARG A 124 -23.85 -4.55 17.62
C ARG A 124 -23.02 -3.32 17.19
N THR A 125 -21.72 -3.29 17.46
CA THR A 125 -20.84 -2.16 17.08
C THR A 125 -20.33 -2.26 15.65
N LYS A 126 -20.69 -3.29 14.88
CA LYS A 126 -20.20 -3.49 13.50
C LYS A 126 -20.37 -2.24 12.63
N GLN A 127 -21.56 -1.64 12.63
CA GLN A 127 -21.85 -0.45 11.81
C GLN A 127 -21.13 0.80 12.32
N THR A 128 -21.03 0.98 13.64
CA THR A 128 -20.34 2.13 14.22
C THR A 128 -18.84 2.05 13.97
N VAL A 129 -18.22 0.88 14.10
CA VAL A 129 -16.81 0.65 13.77
C VAL A 129 -16.54 0.90 12.28
N ALA A 130 -17.43 0.45 11.39
CA ALA A 130 -17.30 0.74 9.95
C ALA A 130 -17.38 2.25 9.63
N ALA A 131 -18.30 2.98 10.28
CA ALA A 131 -18.41 4.43 10.13
C ALA A 131 -17.16 5.16 10.65
N ILE A 132 -16.64 4.75 11.82
CA ILE A 132 -15.39 5.29 12.38
C ILE A 132 -14.22 5.03 11.43
N MET A 133 -14.10 3.81 10.88
CA MET A 133 -13.06 3.50 9.90
C MET A 133 -13.16 4.41 8.66
N ALA A 134 -14.36 4.59 8.10
CA ALA A 134 -14.56 5.47 6.94
C ALA A 134 -14.22 6.93 7.25
N PHE A 135 -14.58 7.41 8.44
CA PHE A 135 -14.24 8.77 8.89
C PHE A 135 -12.73 8.93 9.06
N VAL A 136 -12.06 8.02 9.78
CA VAL A 136 -10.61 8.06 10.02
C VAL A 136 -9.82 7.94 8.71
N ALA A 137 -10.30 7.13 7.77
CA ALA A 137 -9.71 6.97 6.44
C ALA A 137 -9.60 8.30 5.66
N LEU A 138 -10.51 9.25 5.89
CA LEU A 138 -10.50 10.56 5.25
C LEU A 138 -9.94 11.66 6.16
N ALA A 139 -10.21 11.60 7.46
CA ALA A 139 -9.80 12.62 8.41
C ALA A 139 -8.28 12.61 8.63
N VAL A 140 -7.64 11.44 8.78
CA VAL A 140 -6.21 11.36 9.09
C VAL A 140 -5.33 11.89 7.95
N PRO A 141 -5.52 11.49 6.68
CA PRO A 141 -4.75 12.08 5.58
C PRO A 141 -4.99 13.58 5.44
N ALA A 142 -6.23 14.05 5.62
CA ALA A 142 -6.56 15.48 5.56
C ALA A 142 -5.85 16.27 6.66
N PHE A 143 -5.89 15.76 7.90
CA PHE A 143 -5.21 16.38 9.04
C PHE A 143 -3.71 16.50 8.79
N VAL A 144 -3.06 15.43 8.31
CA VAL A 144 -1.61 15.43 8.05
C VAL A 144 -1.23 16.39 6.92
N ILE A 145 -2.02 16.45 5.85
CA ILE A 145 -1.78 17.40 4.75
C ILE A 145 -1.91 18.84 5.27
N TYR A 146 -2.94 19.10 6.07
CA TYR A 146 -3.20 20.42 6.64
C TYR A 146 -2.06 20.85 7.58
N THR A 147 -1.66 20.00 8.54
CA THR A 147 -0.65 20.36 9.55
C THR A 147 0.75 20.52 8.97
N ASN A 148 1.09 19.77 7.92
CA ASN A 148 2.44 19.77 7.35
C ASN A 148 2.56 20.65 6.09
N SER A 149 1.50 21.36 5.69
CA SER A 149 1.46 22.19 4.48
C SER A 149 2.03 21.49 3.24
N THR A 150 1.76 20.19 3.11
CA THR A 150 2.28 19.37 2.01
C THR A 150 1.40 19.47 0.77
N ALA A 151 1.97 19.36 -0.42
CA ALA A 151 1.20 19.20 -1.66
C ALA A 151 0.17 18.04 -1.56
N ALA A 152 -1.01 18.18 -2.17
CA ALA A 152 -2.02 17.11 -2.17
C ALA A 152 -1.55 15.83 -2.89
N THR A 153 -0.59 15.95 -3.80
CA THR A 153 0.01 14.84 -4.54
C THR A 153 1.50 14.97 -4.64
N MET A 154 2.16 13.82 -4.79
CA MET A 154 3.51 13.78 -5.31
C MET A 154 3.46 14.14 -6.79
N THR A 155 3.77 15.39 -7.12
CA THR A 155 4.16 15.72 -8.49
C THR A 155 5.53 15.10 -8.72
N PHE A 156 5.63 14.20 -9.70
CA PHE A 156 6.91 13.67 -10.15
C PHE A 156 7.67 14.78 -10.90
N ASP A 157 8.24 15.74 -10.17
CA ASP A 157 9.18 16.68 -10.77
C ASP A 157 10.49 15.93 -11.04
N MET A 158 10.96 15.97 -12.28
CA MET A 158 12.17 15.28 -12.73
C MET A 158 13.42 15.76 -11.96
N ARG A 159 13.39 16.99 -11.41
CA ARG A 159 14.43 17.52 -10.51
C ARG A 159 14.50 16.76 -9.18
N HIS A 160 13.38 16.24 -8.70
CA HIS A 160 13.28 15.46 -7.45
C HIS A 160 13.51 13.97 -7.64
N ALA A 161 13.29 13.44 -8.85
CA ALA A 161 13.69 12.07 -9.22
C ALA A 161 15.23 11.89 -9.25
N LEU A 162 15.99 12.97 -9.43
CA LEU A 162 17.45 12.98 -9.31
C LEU A 162 17.94 13.07 -7.86
N ALA A 163 17.10 13.54 -6.93
CA ALA A 163 17.39 13.62 -5.51
C ALA A 163 16.96 12.33 -4.78
N GLU A 164 17.67 12.00 -3.71
CA GLU A 164 17.37 10.82 -2.90
C GLU A 164 15.96 10.93 -2.29
N LEU A 165 15.09 9.93 -2.52
CA LEU A 165 13.73 9.91 -1.98
C LEU A 165 13.69 10.09 -0.45
N ARG A 166 14.78 9.74 0.26
CA ARG A 166 14.95 9.92 1.72
C ARG A 166 15.15 11.38 2.16
N THR A 167 15.46 12.30 1.26
CA THR A 167 15.56 13.74 1.57
C THR A 167 14.28 14.49 1.23
N TYR A 168 13.30 13.82 0.61
CA TYR A 168 12.06 14.46 0.22
C TYR A 168 11.09 14.53 1.41
N GLU A 169 10.89 15.72 1.93
CA GLU A 169 10.05 15.97 3.11
C GLU A 169 8.61 15.48 2.93
N HIS A 170 8.04 15.64 1.73
CA HIS A 170 6.71 15.13 1.40
C HIS A 170 6.64 13.60 1.45
N PHE A 171 7.70 12.91 0.97
CA PHE A 171 7.78 11.45 1.10
C PHE A 171 7.74 11.03 2.56
N ILE A 172 8.57 11.65 3.40
CA ILE A 172 8.69 11.30 4.82
C ILE A 172 7.42 11.63 5.60
N LYS A 173 6.78 12.77 5.32
CA LYS A 173 5.64 13.25 6.12
C LYS A 173 4.28 12.76 5.63
N TYR A 174 4.11 12.52 4.32
CA TYR A 174 2.81 12.17 3.76
C TYR A 174 2.74 10.74 3.23
N TYR A 175 3.81 10.24 2.60
CA TYR A 175 3.76 8.95 1.90
C TYR A 175 4.20 7.77 2.77
N LEU A 176 5.31 7.94 3.49
CA LEU A 176 5.94 6.96 4.36
C LEU A 176 5.10 6.57 5.60
N PRO A 177 4.44 7.50 6.32
CA PRO A 177 3.79 7.15 7.58
C PRO A 177 2.60 6.22 7.36
N SER A 178 2.45 5.25 8.26
CA SER A 178 1.38 4.24 8.14
C SER A 178 -0.01 4.87 8.30
N HIS A 179 -0.14 5.87 9.17
CA HIS A 179 -1.41 6.52 9.48
C HIS A 179 -2.04 7.26 8.27
N THR A 180 -1.25 7.79 7.33
CA THR A 180 -1.80 8.43 6.13
C THR A 180 -2.29 7.40 5.11
N ASN A 181 -1.91 6.13 5.23
CA ASN A 181 -2.25 5.04 4.33
C ASN A 181 -3.41 4.18 4.86
N VAL A 182 -4.01 4.58 5.98
CA VAL A 182 -5.16 3.93 6.61
C VAL A 182 -6.34 3.79 5.66
N SER A 183 -6.52 4.74 4.73
CA SER A 183 -7.63 4.75 3.78
C SER A 183 -7.77 3.45 3.00
N GLY A 184 -6.70 3.00 2.33
CA GLY A 184 -6.72 1.78 1.53
C GLY A 184 -7.11 0.55 2.35
N TYR A 185 -6.46 0.37 3.50
CA TYR A 185 -6.67 -0.81 4.33
C TYR A 185 -8.07 -0.85 4.95
N PHE A 186 -8.55 0.29 5.47
CA PHE A 186 -9.88 0.38 6.08
C PHE A 186 -11.00 0.19 5.06
N PHE A 187 -10.91 0.77 3.85
CA PHE A 187 -11.87 0.49 2.79
C PHE A 187 -11.88 -0.99 2.39
N GLY A 188 -10.73 -1.68 2.43
CA GLY A 188 -10.65 -3.13 2.28
C GLY A 188 -11.39 -3.90 3.37
N VAL A 189 -11.20 -3.55 4.64
CA VAL A 189 -11.92 -4.19 5.76
C VAL A 189 -13.42 -3.92 5.69
N ILE A 190 -13.83 -2.69 5.34
CA ILE A 190 -15.25 -2.34 5.12
C ILE A 190 -15.82 -3.18 3.96
N ALA A 191 -15.06 -3.35 2.87
CA ALA A 191 -15.45 -4.23 1.77
C ALA A 191 -15.64 -5.69 2.24
N ALA A 192 -14.79 -6.21 3.12
CA ALA A 192 -15.02 -7.54 3.70
C ALA A 192 -16.33 -7.62 4.51
N MET A 193 -16.62 -6.59 5.31
CA MET A 193 -17.85 -6.54 6.13
C MET A 193 -19.12 -6.46 5.28
N THR A 194 -19.08 -5.70 4.19
CA THR A 194 -20.20 -5.57 3.25
C THR A 194 -20.36 -6.84 2.43
N TYR A 195 -19.27 -7.44 1.93
CA TYR A 195 -19.31 -8.73 1.23
C TYR A 195 -20.06 -9.78 2.05
N LYS A 196 -19.70 -9.91 3.33
CA LYS A 196 -20.34 -10.85 4.25
C LYS A 196 -21.83 -10.56 4.47
N GLY A 197 -22.19 -9.29 4.63
CA GLY A 197 -23.60 -8.91 4.75
C GLY A 197 -24.42 -9.21 3.50
N VAL A 198 -23.82 -9.07 2.31
CA VAL A 198 -24.48 -9.31 1.03
C VAL A 198 -24.62 -10.79 0.73
N VAL A 199 -23.60 -11.60 1.00
CA VAL A 199 -23.65 -13.06 0.80
C VAL A 199 -24.65 -13.72 1.76
N ALA A 200 -24.84 -13.18 2.96
CA ALA A 200 -25.83 -13.66 3.91
C ALA A 200 -27.29 -13.24 3.58
N GLY A 201 -27.48 -12.27 2.69
CA GLY A 201 -28.80 -11.73 2.34
C GLY A 201 -29.36 -12.30 1.04
N GLU A 202 -30.69 -12.41 0.93
CA GLU A 202 -31.37 -12.97 -0.26
C GLU A 202 -31.40 -12.01 -1.47
N TYR A 203 -30.96 -10.75 -1.31
CA TYR A 203 -31.06 -9.69 -2.33
C TYR A 203 -29.82 -9.52 -3.23
N GLN A 204 -29.06 -10.58 -3.46
CA GLN A 204 -27.75 -10.53 -4.14
C GLN A 204 -27.80 -9.82 -5.51
N HIS A 205 -28.82 -10.09 -6.33
CA HIS A 205 -28.94 -9.48 -7.67
C HIS A 205 -29.18 -7.96 -7.63
N ARG A 206 -30.00 -7.46 -6.70
CA ARG A 206 -30.27 -6.02 -6.57
C ARG A 206 -29.03 -5.27 -6.09
N VAL A 207 -28.31 -5.86 -5.13
CA VAL A 207 -27.06 -5.29 -4.61
C VAL A 207 -25.97 -5.26 -5.67
N GLN A 208 -25.88 -6.30 -6.52
CA GLN A 208 -24.89 -6.36 -7.59
C GLN A 208 -25.05 -5.19 -8.58
N THR A 209 -26.29 -4.84 -8.97
CA THR A 209 -26.56 -3.69 -9.84
C THR A 209 -26.17 -2.36 -9.19
N VAL A 210 -26.48 -2.17 -7.91
CA VAL A 210 -26.07 -0.98 -7.15
C VAL A 210 -24.54 -0.88 -7.08
N LEU A 211 -23.87 -2.00 -6.84
CA LEU A 211 -22.43 -2.06 -6.72
C LEU A 211 -21.72 -1.79 -8.06
N GLN A 212 -22.27 -2.24 -9.18
CA GLN A 212 -21.76 -1.89 -10.51
C GLN A 212 -21.87 -0.39 -10.81
N ARG A 213 -22.99 0.24 -10.43
CA ARG A 213 -23.15 1.70 -10.52
C ARG A 213 -22.15 2.41 -9.61
N ALA A 214 -21.98 1.93 -8.37
CA ALA A 214 -20.98 2.45 -7.45
C ALA A 214 -19.55 2.30 -7.98
N PHE A 215 -19.24 1.20 -8.67
CA PHE A 215 -17.94 1.02 -9.31
C PHE A 215 -17.71 2.05 -10.42
N ALA A 216 -18.71 2.27 -11.28
CA ALA A 216 -18.63 3.27 -12.33
C ALA A 216 -18.43 4.68 -11.74
N THR A 217 -19.21 5.07 -10.72
CA THR A 217 -19.07 6.38 -10.08
C THR A 217 -17.73 6.54 -9.37
N CYS A 218 -17.25 5.52 -8.65
CA CYS A 218 -15.93 5.56 -8.00
C CYS A 218 -14.80 5.68 -9.03
N THR A 219 -14.92 4.98 -10.17
CA THR A 219 -13.92 5.04 -11.24
C THR A 219 -13.91 6.42 -11.91
N ILE A 220 -15.08 6.99 -12.20
CA ILE A 220 -15.19 8.36 -12.74
C ILE A 220 -14.60 9.37 -11.74
N ALA A 221 -14.93 9.25 -10.45
CA ALA A 221 -14.37 10.12 -9.42
C ALA A 221 -12.84 9.96 -9.31
N LEU A 222 -12.32 8.74 -9.36
CA LEU A 222 -10.89 8.46 -9.34
C LEU A 222 -10.18 9.12 -10.54
N VAL A 223 -10.71 8.93 -11.75
CA VAL A 223 -10.13 9.51 -12.98
C VAL A 223 -10.22 11.03 -12.94
N GLY A 224 -11.37 11.60 -12.56
CA GLY A 224 -11.56 13.04 -12.45
C GLY A 224 -10.65 13.68 -11.40
N LEU A 225 -10.52 13.08 -10.22
CA LEU A 225 -9.62 13.55 -9.18
C LEU A 225 -8.16 13.49 -9.65
N ASN A 226 -7.72 12.40 -10.30
CA ASN A 226 -6.36 12.32 -10.84
C ASN A 226 -6.13 13.31 -12.00
N ALA A 227 -7.10 13.52 -12.88
CA ALA A 227 -6.99 14.51 -13.96
C ALA A 227 -6.81 15.93 -13.42
N PHE A 228 -7.53 16.28 -12.34
CA PHE A 228 -7.37 17.58 -11.68
C PHE A 228 -5.96 17.80 -11.11
N THR A 229 -5.23 16.73 -10.73
CA THR A 229 -3.84 16.87 -10.25
C THR A 229 -2.91 17.48 -11.30
N MET A 230 -3.20 17.30 -12.59
CA MET A 230 -2.39 17.85 -13.68
C MET A 230 -2.55 19.36 -13.84
N VAL A 231 -3.71 19.91 -13.44
CA VAL A 231 -4.04 21.34 -13.51
C VAL A 231 -3.68 22.06 -12.21
N LEU A 232 -3.51 21.32 -11.12
CA LEU A 232 -3.19 21.86 -9.79
C LEU A 232 -1.92 22.75 -9.76
N PRO A 233 -0.80 22.40 -10.44
CA PRO A 233 0.40 23.23 -10.45
C PRO A 233 0.21 24.56 -11.19
N SER A 234 -0.62 24.59 -12.24
CA SER A 234 -0.91 25.81 -13.00
C SER A 234 -1.82 26.81 -12.29
N LEU A 235 -2.43 26.41 -11.17
CA LEU A 235 -3.32 27.26 -10.39
C LEU A 235 -2.59 28.15 -9.36
N ASP A 236 -1.24 28.20 -9.42
CA ASP A 236 -0.33 29.04 -8.61
C ASP A 236 -0.80 29.19 -7.16
N SER A 237 -1.19 28.05 -6.56
CA SER A 237 -1.76 28.02 -5.23
C SER A 237 -0.63 28.14 -4.22
N ASN A 238 -0.54 29.32 -3.59
CA ASN A 238 0.31 29.56 -2.43
C ASN A 238 0.28 28.32 -1.51
N PRO A 239 1.43 27.69 -1.20
CA PRO A 239 1.49 26.46 -0.41
C PRO A 239 1.08 26.65 1.06
N ASN A 240 0.59 27.82 1.44
CA ASN A 240 0.17 28.16 2.79
C ASN A 240 -1.26 27.68 3.05
N TRP A 241 -1.37 26.60 3.84
CA TRP A 241 -2.54 26.24 4.66
C TRP A 241 -3.90 26.21 3.97
N SER A 242 -3.96 25.83 2.70
CA SER A 242 -5.23 25.73 2.01
C SER A 242 -5.99 24.48 2.45
N ILE A 243 -7.08 24.67 3.21
CA ILE A 243 -8.04 23.61 3.59
C ILE A 243 -8.48 22.82 2.35
N PHE A 244 -8.57 23.49 1.19
CA PHE A 244 -8.87 22.87 -0.09
C PHE A 244 -7.88 21.76 -0.44
N LEU A 245 -6.57 21.98 -0.25
CA LEU A 245 -5.53 21.01 -0.57
C LEU A 245 -5.60 19.78 0.35
N ALA A 246 -5.92 19.99 1.63
CA ALA A 246 -6.12 18.93 2.61
C ALA A 246 -7.32 18.04 2.27
N VAL A 247 -8.46 18.67 1.96
CA VAL A 247 -9.68 17.95 1.54
C VAL A 247 -9.43 17.21 0.23
N TYR A 248 -8.87 17.89 -0.77
CA TYR A 248 -8.60 17.31 -2.08
C TYR A 248 -7.61 16.14 -2.02
N GLY A 249 -6.47 16.29 -1.34
CA GLY A 249 -5.47 15.23 -1.22
C GLY A 249 -6.00 14.02 -0.45
N SER A 250 -6.81 14.24 0.59
CA SER A 250 -7.48 13.15 1.30
C SER A 250 -8.51 12.44 0.44
N LEU A 251 -9.37 13.16 -0.27
CA LEU A 251 -10.36 12.59 -1.19
C LEU A 251 -9.68 11.79 -2.31
N LEU A 252 -8.59 12.31 -2.87
CA LEU A 252 -7.81 11.59 -3.87
C LEU A 252 -7.27 10.27 -3.28
N LYS A 253 -6.60 10.30 -2.12
CA LYS A 253 -6.06 9.09 -1.50
C LYS A 253 -7.15 8.11 -1.07
N GLY A 254 -8.28 8.61 -0.60
CA GLY A 254 -9.47 7.84 -0.25
C GLY A 254 -10.15 7.20 -1.46
N SER A 255 -10.23 7.91 -2.59
CA SER A 255 -10.83 7.43 -3.84
C SER A 255 -10.12 6.18 -4.37
N TRP A 256 -8.79 6.11 -4.25
CA TRP A 256 -8.03 4.89 -4.60
C TRP A 256 -8.48 3.70 -3.75
N GLY A 257 -8.52 3.85 -2.43
CA GLY A 257 -8.94 2.78 -1.51
C GLY A 257 -10.39 2.34 -1.74
N LEU A 258 -11.31 3.29 -1.89
CA LEU A 258 -12.73 3.03 -2.13
C LEU A 258 -12.94 2.32 -3.48
N SER A 259 -12.30 2.80 -4.55
CA SER A 259 -12.41 2.20 -5.89
C SER A 259 -11.95 0.75 -5.89
N TYR A 260 -10.83 0.45 -5.22
CA TYR A 260 -10.34 -0.93 -5.10
C TYR A 260 -11.24 -1.79 -4.22
N GLY A 261 -11.75 -1.27 -3.10
CA GLY A 261 -12.72 -1.99 -2.26
C GLY A 261 -13.98 -2.38 -3.02
N VAL A 262 -14.55 -1.45 -3.80
CA VAL A 262 -15.72 -1.70 -4.65
C VAL A 262 -15.37 -2.67 -5.79
N LEU A 263 -14.21 -2.53 -6.42
CA LEU A 263 -13.73 -3.47 -7.44
C LEU A 263 -13.70 -4.90 -6.90
N PHE A 264 -13.09 -5.13 -5.74
CA PHE A 264 -13.00 -6.46 -5.15
C PHE A 264 -14.38 -7.02 -4.78
N LEU A 265 -15.32 -6.18 -4.33
CA LEU A 265 -16.70 -6.60 -4.11
C LEU A 265 -17.38 -7.04 -5.41
N VAL A 266 -17.20 -6.29 -6.50
CA VAL A 266 -17.82 -6.62 -7.81
C VAL A 266 -17.27 -7.94 -8.31
N LEU A 267 -15.95 -8.15 -8.20
CA LEU A 267 -15.29 -9.38 -8.61
C LEU A 267 -15.70 -10.56 -7.71
N GLY A 268 -15.74 -10.38 -6.39
CA GLY A 268 -16.07 -11.45 -5.44
C GLY A 268 -17.54 -11.90 -5.48
N LEU A 269 -18.46 -11.04 -5.92
CA LEU A 269 -19.89 -11.36 -6.07
C LEU A 269 -20.26 -11.87 -7.47
N LYS A 270 -19.41 -11.68 -8.48
CA LYS A 270 -19.62 -12.18 -9.83
C LYS A 270 -19.29 -13.67 -9.90
N ARG A 271 -20.31 -14.49 -10.18
CA ARG A 271 -20.20 -15.96 -10.19
C ARG A 271 -19.55 -16.55 -11.45
N LYS A 272 -19.61 -15.84 -12.60
CA LYS A 272 -19.03 -16.27 -13.88
C LYS A 272 -18.49 -15.07 -14.65
N SER A 273 -17.17 -14.94 -14.75
CA SER A 273 -16.55 -13.98 -15.65
C SER A 273 -15.15 -14.46 -16.02
N LEU A 274 -14.79 -14.30 -17.29
CA LEU A 274 -13.47 -14.67 -17.81
C LEU A 274 -12.32 -14.11 -16.98
N LEU A 275 -12.49 -12.90 -16.45
CA LEU A 275 -11.50 -12.24 -15.60
C LEU A 275 -11.33 -12.96 -14.26
N VAL A 276 -12.42 -13.37 -13.61
CA VAL A 276 -12.35 -14.14 -12.35
C VAL A 276 -11.74 -15.52 -12.60
N ASP A 277 -12.08 -16.17 -13.72
CA ASP A 277 -11.51 -17.47 -14.08
C ASP A 277 -9.99 -17.36 -14.34
N PHE A 278 -9.57 -16.31 -15.03
CA PHE A 278 -8.15 -16.00 -15.25
C PHE A 278 -7.42 -15.71 -13.93
N LEU A 279 -7.97 -14.86 -13.06
CA LEU A 279 -7.35 -14.53 -11.77
C LEU A 279 -7.30 -15.72 -10.80
N SER A 280 -8.25 -16.65 -10.91
CA SER A 280 -8.31 -17.86 -10.08
C SER A 280 -7.47 -19.02 -10.64
N HIS A 281 -6.81 -18.81 -11.78
CA HIS A 281 -6.01 -19.83 -12.43
C HIS A 281 -4.81 -20.23 -11.53
N PRO A 282 -4.43 -21.52 -11.44
CA PRO A 282 -3.36 -21.99 -10.56
C PRO A 282 -2.00 -21.32 -10.80
N LEU A 283 -1.71 -20.89 -12.02
CA LEU A 283 -0.51 -20.09 -12.33
C LEU A 283 -0.51 -18.76 -11.57
N MET A 284 -1.65 -18.07 -11.48
CA MET A 284 -1.78 -16.82 -10.72
C MET A 284 -1.60 -17.06 -9.22
N HIS A 285 -2.06 -18.20 -8.70
CA HIS A 285 -1.79 -18.55 -7.30
C HIS A 285 -0.30 -18.78 -7.01
N CYS A 286 0.44 -19.33 -7.98
CA CYS A 286 1.89 -19.49 -7.85
C CYS A 286 2.59 -18.12 -7.87
N LEU A 287 2.24 -17.27 -8.84
CA LEU A 287 2.81 -15.93 -9.00
C LEU A 287 2.50 -15.04 -7.79
N ALA A 288 1.27 -15.09 -7.27
CA ALA A 288 0.89 -14.38 -6.05
C ALA A 288 1.71 -14.79 -4.82
N LYS A 289 2.17 -16.05 -4.72
CA LYS A 289 3.07 -16.49 -3.63
C LYS A 289 4.50 -15.97 -3.82
N LEU A 290 4.98 -15.92 -5.06
CA LEU A 290 6.31 -15.42 -5.43
C LEU A 290 6.41 -13.89 -5.38
N SER A 291 5.30 -13.18 -5.57
CA SER A 291 5.23 -11.72 -5.62
C SER A 291 5.94 -11.03 -4.45
N TYR A 292 5.83 -11.59 -3.25
CA TYR A 292 6.48 -11.07 -2.05
C TYR A 292 8.01 -11.16 -2.12
N CYS A 293 8.55 -12.30 -2.57
CA CYS A 293 9.99 -12.49 -2.73
C CYS A 293 10.54 -11.54 -3.80
N ILE A 294 9.82 -11.42 -4.91
CA ILE A 294 10.18 -10.50 -6.01
C ILE A 294 10.16 -9.05 -5.50
N TYR A 295 9.11 -8.66 -4.79
CA TYR A 295 8.95 -7.29 -4.26
C TYR A 295 10.13 -6.84 -3.37
N ILE A 296 10.64 -7.71 -2.50
CA ILE A 296 11.75 -7.36 -1.61
C ILE A 296 13.09 -7.43 -2.35
N ALA A 297 13.31 -8.45 -3.20
CA ALA A 297 14.58 -8.65 -3.86
C ALA A 297 14.81 -7.66 -5.03
N GLN A 298 13.75 -7.24 -5.73
CA GLN A 298 13.87 -6.41 -6.93
C GLN A 298 14.61 -5.10 -6.67
N TYR A 299 14.37 -4.45 -5.53
CA TYR A 299 14.99 -3.15 -5.23
C TYR A 299 16.49 -3.31 -4.96
N SER A 300 16.89 -4.40 -4.28
CA SER A 300 18.30 -4.74 -4.09
C SER A 300 19.01 -4.98 -5.42
N VAL A 301 18.37 -5.68 -6.36
CA VAL A 301 18.91 -5.94 -7.71
C VAL A 301 19.01 -4.65 -8.50
N ILE A 302 17.95 -3.84 -8.51
CA ILE A 302 17.91 -2.55 -9.18
C ILE A 302 19.03 -1.67 -8.63
N TYR A 303 19.13 -1.47 -7.32
CA TYR A 303 20.16 -0.63 -6.71
C TYR A 303 21.57 -1.16 -7.00
N GLY A 304 21.78 -2.47 -6.93
CA GLY A 304 23.05 -3.09 -7.31
C GLY A 304 23.45 -2.79 -8.76
N VAL A 305 22.51 -2.90 -9.70
CA VAL A 305 22.77 -2.57 -11.12
C VAL A 305 23.05 -1.08 -11.31
N TYR A 306 22.24 -0.20 -10.70
CA TYR A 306 22.39 1.25 -10.86
C TYR A 306 23.68 1.80 -10.26
N THR A 307 24.09 1.27 -9.10
CA THR A 307 25.35 1.67 -8.46
C THR A 307 26.57 1.21 -9.24
N ASN A 308 26.47 0.16 -10.05
CA ASN A 308 27.61 -0.40 -10.79
C ASN A 308 27.79 0.17 -12.20
N PHE A 309 26.94 1.10 -12.66
CA PHE A 309 27.15 1.73 -13.97
C PHE A 309 28.40 2.62 -13.97
N PRO A 310 29.38 2.36 -14.86
CA PRO A 310 30.64 3.10 -14.88
C PRO A 310 30.53 4.50 -15.52
N ILE A 311 29.42 4.80 -16.21
CA ILE A 311 29.22 6.06 -16.95
C ILE A 311 27.83 6.60 -16.57
N PRO A 312 27.67 7.91 -16.28
CA PRO A 312 26.35 8.51 -16.17
C PRO A 312 25.64 8.38 -17.53
N LEU A 313 24.59 7.56 -17.58
CA LEU A 313 23.82 7.36 -18.80
C LEU A 313 23.10 8.67 -19.16
N MET A 314 23.53 9.30 -20.26
CA MET A 314 22.85 10.45 -20.85
C MET A 314 21.41 10.05 -21.24
N TYR A 315 20.42 10.85 -20.84
CA TYR A 315 19.02 10.69 -21.25
C TYR A 315 18.87 11.03 -22.75
N GLY A 316 19.18 10.05 -23.60
CA GLY A 316 18.92 10.11 -25.04
C GLY A 316 17.66 9.32 -25.41
N THR A 317 17.05 9.68 -26.55
CA THR A 317 15.90 8.99 -27.15
C THR A 317 16.12 7.48 -27.34
N PHE A 318 17.37 7.04 -27.50
CA PHE A 318 17.75 5.63 -27.60
C PHE A 318 17.85 4.88 -26.25
N ASN A 319 18.23 5.57 -25.17
CA ASN A 319 18.43 4.96 -23.85
C ASN A 319 17.11 4.88 -23.06
N LEU A 320 16.15 5.78 -23.31
CA LEU A 320 14.85 5.80 -22.65
C LEU A 320 14.07 4.47 -22.77
N PRO A 321 13.95 3.85 -23.97
CA PRO A 321 13.26 2.58 -24.13
C PRO A 321 13.98 1.40 -23.45
N LEU A 322 15.31 1.44 -23.31
CA LEU A 322 16.07 0.41 -22.57
C LEU A 322 15.82 0.49 -21.06
N PHE A 323 15.67 1.70 -20.51
CA PHE A 323 15.25 1.90 -19.12
C PHE A 323 13.80 1.46 -18.89
N TYR A 324 12.89 1.83 -19.81
CA TYR A 324 11.50 1.42 -19.72
C TYR A 324 11.33 -0.08 -19.94
N SER A 325 12.00 -0.72 -20.89
CA SER A 325 11.86 -2.16 -21.19
C SER A 325 12.47 -3.07 -20.13
N ARG A 326 13.61 -2.71 -19.50
CA ARG A 326 14.16 -3.50 -18.39
C ARG A 326 13.41 -3.30 -17.08
N SER A 327 12.94 -2.08 -16.81
CA SER A 327 12.05 -1.84 -15.68
C SER A 327 10.71 -2.53 -15.91
N SER A 328 10.12 -2.40 -17.10
CA SER A 328 8.84 -3.06 -17.44
C SER A 328 8.95 -4.56 -17.56
N ALA A 329 10.07 -5.18 -17.96
CA ALA A 329 10.20 -6.64 -17.93
C ALA A 329 10.18 -7.17 -16.48
N LEU A 330 10.89 -6.52 -15.55
CA LEU A 330 10.84 -6.85 -14.11
C LEU A 330 9.50 -6.44 -13.46
N PHE A 331 8.92 -5.31 -13.86
CA PHE A 331 7.60 -4.87 -13.41
C PHE A 331 6.47 -5.75 -13.95
N CYS A 332 6.58 -6.29 -15.17
CA CYS A 332 5.59 -7.19 -15.77
C CYS A 332 5.55 -8.53 -15.03
N PHE A 333 6.69 -8.98 -14.47
CA PHE A 333 6.73 -10.12 -13.55
C PHE A 333 6.13 -9.84 -12.16
N THR A 334 5.89 -8.58 -11.78
CA THR A 334 5.19 -8.20 -10.55
C THR A 334 3.69 -7.95 -10.73
N TRP A 335 3.16 -8.05 -11.95
CA TRP A 335 1.73 -7.83 -12.25
C TRP A 335 0.90 -9.12 -12.34
N LEU A 336 1.45 -10.24 -11.86
CA LEU A 336 0.77 -11.50 -11.61
C LEU A 336 1.20 -12.04 -10.24
#